data_AF-A0A448KA08-F1
#
_entry.id   AF-A0A448KA08-F1
#
_cell.length_a   1.000
_cell.length_b   1.000
_cell.length_c   1.000
_cell.angle_alpha   90.00
_cell.angle_beta   90.00
_cell.angle_gamma   90.00
#
_symmetry.space_group_name_H-M   'P 1'
#
loop_
_entity.id
_entity.type
_entity.pdbx_description
1 polymer ?
#
loop_
_entity_poly.entity_id
_entity_poly.type
_entity_poly.pdbx_seq_one_letter_code
_entity_poly.pdbx_strand_id
1 'polypeptide(L)'
;MPPPSSPRPRPRRSPRGPGPSRRAHPGGARPAGRRPARRGARGLLRHPLAIVLVAFLVTILIGLLILRLGGGGAAQSTTGTHTEPDPVVPDPSGFTAATLIDDEVFYNSQAMTLAEVRDFVSRVNNGCMPGLDGTPCLAQAVFDVEAHEATAYCAKELEQAAGISAAEVIWAVSQACGINPQVLLVLIHKEQGLLTASGEALTARDYEAAAGYACPDGTECDPQWAGFPNQLYGAASQFQRYRQEPGEYDVVAQVPTRVAYAPQAQCGGSELTVTNQATAGLYNYTPFQPNEAAAEGGDACTAWGNWNFYGYFQTFFGDPAPSRAS
;
A
#
# COMPACT_ATOMS: atom_id res chain seq x y z
N MET A 1 36.54 22.71 -8.99
CA MET A 1 35.92 23.75 -9.85
C MET A 1 34.41 23.64 -9.69
N PRO A 2 33.71 24.63 -9.12
CA PRO A 2 32.25 24.57 -8.97
C PRO A 2 31.53 25.12 -10.22
N PRO A 3 30.37 24.57 -10.63
CA PRO A 3 29.56 25.12 -11.71
C PRO A 3 28.62 26.26 -11.24
N PRO A 4 28.25 27.19 -12.14
CA PRO A 4 27.54 28.42 -11.81
C PRO A 4 26.00 28.28 -11.71
N SER A 5 25.42 29.05 -10.79
CA SER A 5 23.99 29.16 -10.49
C SER A 5 23.23 30.01 -11.52
N SER A 6 22.03 29.55 -11.93
CA SER A 6 21.10 30.30 -12.79
C SER A 6 19.96 30.96 -11.98
N PRO A 7 19.46 32.15 -12.39
CA PRO A 7 18.57 33.00 -11.56
C PRO A 7 17.06 32.78 -11.79
N ARG A 8 16.28 32.97 -10.71
CA ARG A 8 14.79 32.99 -10.69
C ARG A 8 14.20 34.27 -11.30
N PRO A 9 13.01 34.21 -11.93
CA PRO A 9 12.21 35.41 -12.22
C PRO A 9 11.14 35.70 -11.14
N ARG A 10 10.91 37.00 -10.89
CA ARG A 10 9.86 37.59 -10.02
C ARG A 10 8.63 38.06 -10.86
N PRO A 11 7.47 38.32 -10.22
CA PRO A 11 6.15 38.36 -10.88
C PRO A 11 5.79 39.73 -11.47
N ARG A 12 4.88 39.76 -12.46
CA ARG A 12 4.34 40.99 -13.06
C ARG A 12 2.83 41.15 -12.85
N ARG A 13 2.49 42.42 -12.58
CA ARG A 13 1.22 43.01 -12.13
C ARG A 13 0.14 43.11 -13.22
N SER A 14 -1.11 43.13 -12.78
CA SER A 14 -2.28 43.66 -13.51
C SER A 14 -2.30 45.20 -13.60
N PRO A 15 -3.05 45.76 -14.57
CA PRO A 15 -3.71 47.05 -14.39
C PRO A 15 -5.18 47.10 -14.83
N ARG A 16 -5.91 48.02 -14.17
CA ARG A 16 -7.31 48.45 -14.34
C ARG A 16 -7.52 49.34 -15.59
N GLY A 17 -8.76 49.42 -16.10
CA GLY A 17 -9.22 50.51 -16.98
C GLY A 17 -10.71 50.38 -17.42
N PRO A 18 -11.42 51.46 -17.81
CA PRO A 18 -12.79 51.77 -17.36
C PRO A 18 -13.94 51.62 -18.41
N GLY A 19 -15.20 51.76 -17.96
CA GLY A 19 -16.45 51.84 -18.76
C GLY A 19 -16.61 53.16 -19.57
N PRO A 20 -17.82 53.59 -20.07
CA PRO A 20 -19.20 53.30 -19.63
C PRO A 20 -20.34 53.22 -20.72
N SER A 21 -21.60 53.00 -20.28
CA SER A 21 -22.91 53.51 -20.80
C SER A 21 -23.44 53.05 -22.19
N ARG A 22 -24.74 52.80 -22.47
CA ARG A 22 -26.03 53.39 -22.02
C ARG A 22 -27.24 52.61 -22.63
N ARG A 23 -28.35 52.53 -21.85
CA ARG A 23 -29.81 52.67 -22.19
C ARG A 23 -30.49 51.63 -23.15
N ALA A 24 -31.77 51.24 -23.05
CA ALA A 24 -32.95 51.68 -22.29
C ALA A 24 -34.06 50.59 -22.19
N HIS A 25 -34.87 50.68 -21.13
CA HIS A 25 -36.22 50.10 -20.84
C HIS A 25 -37.35 50.75 -21.70
N PRO A 26 -38.68 50.42 -21.61
CA PRO A 26 -39.52 49.94 -20.47
C PRO A 26 -40.64 48.92 -20.87
N GLY A 27 -41.61 48.47 -20.06
CA GLY A 27 -42.15 48.78 -18.73
C GLY A 27 -42.92 47.56 -18.19
N GLY A 28 -43.17 47.39 -16.88
CA GLY A 28 -44.20 48.07 -16.05
C GLY A 28 -45.44 47.15 -15.94
N ALA A 29 -46.10 46.83 -14.82
CA ALA A 29 -46.02 47.22 -13.42
C ALA A 29 -46.71 46.15 -12.51
N ARG A 30 -46.40 46.21 -11.19
CA ARG A 30 -46.93 45.49 -9.99
C ARG A 30 -48.33 46.02 -9.55
N PRO A 31 -48.98 45.71 -8.38
CA PRO A 31 -48.59 44.97 -7.12
C PRO A 31 -49.67 43.99 -6.54
N ALA A 32 -49.35 43.00 -5.68
CA ALA A 32 -49.21 42.92 -4.20
C ALA A 32 -50.47 43.13 -3.31
N GLY A 33 -50.68 42.21 -2.34
CA GLY A 33 -51.50 42.39 -1.10
C GLY A 33 -52.49 41.24 -0.82
N ARG A 34 -52.25 40.33 0.15
CA ARG A 34 -52.49 40.34 1.62
C ARG A 34 -53.82 39.67 2.06
N ARG A 35 -53.69 38.78 3.07
CA ARG A 35 -54.66 38.00 3.91
C ARG A 35 -55.70 38.87 4.69
N PRO A 36 -56.49 38.36 5.67
CA PRO A 36 -57.41 37.19 5.81
C PRO A 36 -58.80 37.54 6.44
N ALA A 37 -59.72 36.57 6.66
CA ALA A 37 -60.32 36.20 7.96
C ALA A 37 -61.77 35.61 7.97
N ARG A 38 -61.92 34.49 8.72
CA ARG A 38 -62.95 34.11 9.74
C ARG A 38 -64.35 33.51 9.41
N ARG A 39 -64.60 32.38 10.11
CA ARG A 39 -65.82 31.86 10.82
C ARG A 39 -67.05 31.47 9.98
N GLY A 40 -67.79 30.38 10.19
CA GLY A 40 -67.76 29.23 11.12
C GLY A 40 -69.12 28.50 11.12
N ALA A 41 -69.13 27.18 11.45
CA ALA A 41 -70.19 26.35 12.08
C ALA A 41 -71.59 26.25 11.41
N ARG A 42 -72.41 25.18 11.39
CA ARG A 42 -72.60 23.80 11.96
C ARG A 42 -73.82 23.22 11.18
N GLY A 43 -74.24 21.94 11.16
CA GLY A 43 -73.98 20.73 11.95
C GLY A 43 -74.42 19.46 11.16
N LEU A 44 -73.87 18.27 11.47
CA LEU A 44 -74.37 17.21 12.39
C LEU A 44 -75.62 16.46 11.88
N LEU A 45 -75.78 15.13 11.91
CA LEU A 45 -74.95 13.97 12.32
C LEU A 45 -75.81 12.71 12.04
N ARG A 46 -75.32 11.67 11.32
CA ARG A 46 -75.66 10.23 11.55
C ARG A 46 -74.52 9.31 11.03
N HIS A 47 -73.62 8.98 11.97
CA HIS A 47 -72.66 7.86 12.12
C HIS A 47 -72.12 7.03 10.92
N PRO A 48 -70.87 7.31 10.47
CA PRO A 48 -70.02 6.41 9.69
C PRO A 48 -68.88 5.73 10.49
N LEU A 49 -68.75 6.01 11.80
CA LEU A 49 -67.64 5.56 12.65
C LEU A 49 -67.55 4.03 12.83
N ALA A 50 -68.62 3.27 12.58
CA ALA A 50 -68.58 1.81 12.58
C ALA A 50 -68.01 1.21 11.28
N ILE A 51 -68.09 1.94 10.16
CA ILE A 51 -67.60 1.49 8.84
C ILE A 51 -66.09 1.73 8.72
N VAL A 52 -65.59 2.81 9.34
CA VAL A 52 -64.16 3.17 9.31
C VAL A 52 -63.30 2.19 10.14
N LEU A 53 -63.83 1.61 11.22
CA LEU A 53 -63.09 0.71 12.11
C LEU A 53 -62.89 -0.69 11.52
N VAL A 54 -63.88 -1.21 10.76
CA VAL A 54 -63.76 -2.51 10.05
C VAL A 54 -62.83 -2.40 8.84
N ALA A 55 -62.88 -1.27 8.11
CA ALA A 55 -62.00 -1.02 6.98
C ALA A 55 -60.52 -0.85 7.39
N PHE A 56 -60.25 -0.32 8.59
CA PHE A 56 -58.89 -0.10 9.10
C PHE A 56 -58.21 -1.40 9.59
N LEU A 57 -58.97 -2.37 10.09
CA LEU A 57 -58.41 -3.65 10.54
C LEU A 57 -58.07 -4.59 9.37
N VAL A 58 -58.83 -4.54 8.28
CA VAL A 58 -58.57 -5.35 7.06
C VAL A 58 -57.33 -4.84 6.31
N THR A 59 -57.08 -3.53 6.27
CA THR A 59 -55.89 -2.95 5.61
C THR A 59 -54.61 -3.21 6.39
N ILE A 60 -54.66 -3.23 7.74
CA ILE A 60 -53.50 -3.59 8.58
C ILE A 60 -53.14 -5.08 8.41
N LEU A 61 -54.13 -5.97 8.28
CA LEU A 61 -53.88 -7.40 8.08
C LEU A 61 -53.28 -7.71 6.69
N ILE A 62 -53.72 -7.01 5.64
CA ILE A 62 -53.16 -7.13 4.28
C ILE A 62 -51.74 -6.53 4.21
N GLY A 63 -51.49 -5.42 4.90
CA GLY A 63 -50.15 -4.82 5.00
C GLY A 63 -49.13 -5.72 5.72
N LEU A 64 -49.55 -6.45 6.76
CA LEU A 64 -48.71 -7.42 7.48
C LEU A 64 -48.49 -8.72 6.70
N LEU A 65 -49.40 -9.11 5.81
CA LEU A 65 -49.25 -10.28 4.95
C LEU A 65 -48.26 -10.04 3.79
N ILE A 66 -48.24 -8.83 3.22
CA ILE A 66 -47.23 -8.44 2.20
C ILE A 66 -45.82 -8.34 2.82
N LEU A 67 -45.70 -7.96 4.09
CA LEU A 67 -44.41 -7.89 4.79
C LEU A 67 -43.84 -9.26 5.21
N ARG A 68 -44.63 -10.35 5.18
CA ARG A 68 -44.21 -11.70 5.56
C ARG A 68 -44.04 -12.67 4.37
N LEU A 69 -44.46 -12.27 3.16
CA LEU A 69 -44.22 -13.01 1.91
C LEU A 69 -43.13 -12.37 1.03
N GLY A 70 -42.58 -11.23 1.41
CA GLY A 70 -41.37 -10.62 0.82
C GLY A 70 -40.06 -11.03 1.52
N GLY A 71 -40.11 -12.04 2.40
CA GLY A 71 -38.93 -12.55 3.08
C GLY A 71 -37.96 -13.24 2.13
N GLY A 72 -36.71 -12.79 2.14
CA GLY A 72 -35.58 -13.65 1.78
C GLY A 72 -34.94 -13.41 0.42
N GLY A 73 -34.92 -12.17 -0.05
CA GLY A 73 -33.91 -11.71 -0.99
C GLY A 73 -33.10 -10.63 -0.31
N ALA A 74 -32.17 -11.01 0.59
CA ALA A 74 -31.02 -10.15 0.82
C ALA A 74 -30.40 -10.01 -0.58
N ALA A 75 -30.69 -8.90 -1.25
CA ALA A 75 -29.85 -8.44 -2.34
C ALA A 75 -28.46 -8.41 -1.70
N GLN A 76 -27.65 -9.41 -2.05
CA GLN A 76 -26.22 -9.29 -1.88
C GLN A 76 -25.91 -7.96 -2.53
N SER A 77 -25.58 -6.96 -1.72
CA SER A 77 -24.72 -5.91 -2.19
C SER A 77 -23.50 -6.64 -2.69
N THR A 78 -23.47 -6.96 -3.98
CA THR A 78 -22.22 -7.02 -4.73
C THR A 78 -21.68 -5.61 -4.60
N THR A 79 -20.99 -5.36 -3.49
CA THR A 79 -19.95 -4.35 -3.36
C THR A 79 -19.13 -4.41 -4.64
N GLY A 80 -18.88 -3.22 -5.19
CA GLY A 80 -18.69 -2.98 -6.61
C GLY A 80 -17.62 -3.84 -7.29
N THR A 81 -17.64 -3.77 -8.61
CA THR A 81 -16.50 -4.09 -9.46
C THR A 81 -15.26 -3.42 -8.88
N HIS A 82 -14.45 -4.17 -8.12
CA HIS A 82 -13.18 -3.67 -7.61
C HIS A 82 -12.36 -3.28 -8.83
N THR A 83 -12.05 -1.98 -8.92
CA THR A 83 -11.32 -1.42 -10.07
C THR A 83 -9.83 -1.32 -9.74
N GLU A 84 -9.42 -1.72 -8.54
CA GLU A 84 -8.03 -1.74 -8.06
C GLU A 84 -7.88 -2.76 -6.91
N PRO A 85 -6.64 -3.17 -6.58
CA PRO A 85 -6.35 -3.99 -5.40
C PRO A 85 -6.71 -3.29 -4.09
N ASP A 86 -7.15 -4.06 -3.10
CA ASP A 86 -7.43 -3.51 -1.77
C ASP A 86 -6.13 -2.96 -1.13
N PRO A 87 -6.16 -1.78 -0.51
CA PRO A 87 -4.99 -1.23 0.15
C PRO A 87 -4.61 -2.08 1.36
N VAL A 88 -3.30 -2.23 1.58
CA VAL A 88 -2.76 -3.00 2.70
C VAL A 88 -2.34 -2.05 3.80
N VAL A 89 -2.92 -2.24 4.99
CA VAL A 89 -2.51 -1.54 6.21
C VAL A 89 -1.54 -2.44 6.99
N PRO A 90 -0.30 -1.99 7.26
CA PRO A 90 0.66 -2.77 8.03
C PRO A 90 0.20 -2.91 9.50
N ASP A 91 0.33 -4.10 10.07
CA ASP A 91 0.05 -4.39 11.49
C ASP A 91 1.33 -4.32 12.33
N PRO A 92 1.59 -3.23 13.07
CA PRO A 92 2.80 -3.12 13.87
C PRO A 92 2.69 -3.82 15.24
N SER A 93 1.63 -4.60 15.49
CA SER A 93 1.41 -5.21 16.80
C SER A 93 2.57 -6.13 17.18
N GLY A 94 3.21 -5.84 18.31
CA GLY A 94 4.38 -6.58 18.75
C GLY A 94 5.70 -6.12 18.12
N PHE A 95 5.73 -5.04 17.34
CA PHE A 95 6.97 -4.50 16.79
C PHE A 95 8.01 -4.25 17.89
N THR A 96 9.25 -4.67 17.65
CA THR A 96 10.40 -4.28 18.47
C THR A 96 11.58 -3.92 17.56
N ALA A 97 12.24 -2.78 17.81
CA ALA A 97 13.36 -2.35 16.97
C ALA A 97 14.54 -3.33 16.99
N ALA A 98 14.73 -4.08 18.08
CA ALA A 98 15.84 -5.03 18.25
C ALA A 98 15.63 -6.38 17.54
N THR A 99 14.38 -6.76 17.25
CA THR A 99 14.06 -8.02 16.57
C THR A 99 12.89 -7.78 15.62
N LEU A 100 13.19 -7.67 14.32
CA LEU A 100 12.17 -7.46 13.28
C LEU A 100 11.64 -8.80 12.75
N ILE A 101 12.50 -9.81 12.68
CA ILE A 101 12.20 -11.12 12.11
C ILE A 101 13.26 -12.11 12.57
N ASP A 102 12.88 -13.36 12.81
CA ASP A 102 13.80 -14.43 13.19
C ASP A 102 14.64 -14.91 11.99
N ASP A 103 15.88 -15.34 12.23
CA ASP A 103 16.76 -15.88 11.18
C ASP A 103 16.12 -17.11 10.52
N GLU A 104 15.49 -17.98 11.31
CA GLU A 104 14.79 -19.18 10.85
C GLU A 104 13.58 -18.85 9.96
N VAL A 105 12.98 -17.67 10.13
CA VAL A 105 11.90 -17.20 9.25
C VAL A 105 12.49 -16.55 8.00
N PHE A 106 13.49 -15.69 8.14
CA PHE A 106 14.06 -14.92 7.03
C PHE A 106 14.76 -15.78 5.98
N TYR A 107 15.51 -16.79 6.43
CA TYR A 107 16.33 -17.65 5.57
C TYR A 107 15.66 -18.99 5.23
N ASN A 108 14.34 -19.11 5.42
CA ASN A 108 13.58 -20.31 5.06
C ASN A 108 13.04 -20.25 3.62
N SER A 109 13.86 -20.66 2.65
CA SER A 109 13.41 -20.72 1.24
C SER A 109 12.29 -21.74 0.97
N GLN A 110 11.94 -22.60 1.93
CA GLN A 110 10.86 -23.57 1.81
C GLN A 110 9.53 -23.06 2.41
N ALA A 111 9.47 -21.81 2.87
CA ALA A 111 8.27 -21.25 3.50
C ALA A 111 7.05 -21.16 2.57
N MET A 112 7.28 -21.09 1.25
CA MET A 112 6.22 -21.16 0.24
C MET A 112 6.68 -21.97 -0.97
N THR A 113 5.78 -22.81 -1.47
CA THR A 113 5.87 -23.43 -2.79
C THR A 113 5.60 -22.40 -3.89
N LEU A 114 6.02 -22.69 -5.12
CA LEU A 114 5.71 -21.83 -6.28
C LEU A 114 4.20 -21.58 -6.46
N ALA A 115 3.38 -22.61 -6.22
CA ALA A 115 1.94 -22.50 -6.30
C ALA A 115 1.39 -21.49 -5.28
N GLU A 116 1.87 -21.54 -4.03
CA GLU A 116 1.46 -20.61 -2.98
C GLU A 116 1.90 -19.17 -3.29
N VAL A 117 3.10 -18.97 -3.86
CA VAL A 117 3.55 -17.63 -4.30
C VAL A 117 2.62 -17.09 -5.40
N ARG A 118 2.30 -17.93 -6.39
CA ARG A 118 1.39 -17.54 -7.48
C ARG A 118 -0.01 -17.20 -6.98
N ASP A 119 -0.55 -18.01 -6.08
CA ASP A 119 -1.87 -17.78 -5.47
C ASP A 119 -1.88 -16.52 -4.60
N PHE A 120 -0.82 -16.27 -3.84
CA PHE A 120 -0.66 -15.06 -3.05
C PHE A 120 -0.65 -13.81 -3.93
N VAL A 121 0.21 -13.76 -4.95
CA VAL A 121 0.30 -12.62 -5.88
C VAL A 121 -1.04 -12.39 -6.58
N SER A 122 -1.69 -13.45 -7.08
CA SER A 122 -2.98 -13.35 -7.75
C SER A 122 -4.10 -12.84 -6.83
N ARG A 123 -4.06 -13.22 -5.55
CA ARG A 123 -5.04 -12.78 -4.56
C ARG A 123 -4.85 -11.31 -4.17
N VAL A 124 -3.63 -10.91 -3.83
CA VAL A 124 -3.34 -9.54 -3.38
C VAL A 124 -3.46 -8.55 -4.52
N ASN A 125 -3.06 -8.92 -5.74
CA ASN A 125 -3.12 -8.07 -6.92
C ASN A 125 -4.49 -8.13 -7.65
N ASN A 126 -5.49 -8.78 -7.05
CA ASN A 126 -6.83 -8.90 -7.64
C ASN A 126 -7.44 -7.51 -7.89
N GLY A 127 -8.04 -7.31 -9.06
CA GLY A 127 -8.62 -6.01 -9.42
C GLY A 127 -7.61 -5.01 -10.01
N CYS A 128 -6.32 -5.37 -10.11
CA CYS A 128 -5.34 -4.51 -10.77
C CYS A 128 -5.72 -4.15 -12.21
N MET A 129 -5.50 -2.88 -12.55
CA MET A 129 -5.51 -2.34 -13.90
C MET A 129 -4.09 -2.05 -14.36
N PRO A 130 -3.74 -2.31 -15.64
CA PRO A 130 -2.46 -1.92 -16.20
C PRO A 130 -2.18 -0.42 -16.01
N GLY A 131 -0.89 -0.10 -15.95
CA GLY A 131 -0.38 1.26 -15.93
C GLY A 131 -0.87 2.09 -17.11
N LEU A 132 -0.92 3.42 -16.95
CA LEU A 132 -1.29 4.32 -18.06
C LEU A 132 -0.31 4.24 -19.25
N ASP A 133 0.92 3.80 -18.99
CA ASP A 133 1.97 3.53 -19.97
C ASP A 133 1.90 2.12 -20.59
N GLY A 134 0.91 1.30 -20.19
CA GLY A 134 0.76 -0.09 -20.62
C GLY A 134 1.49 -1.10 -19.74
N THR A 135 2.08 -0.67 -18.63
CA THR A 135 2.75 -1.57 -17.67
C THR A 135 1.78 -2.65 -17.16
N PRO A 136 2.10 -3.94 -17.31
CA PRO A 136 1.19 -5.01 -16.88
C PRO A 136 1.12 -5.11 -15.36
N CYS A 137 -0.03 -5.53 -14.86
CA CYS A 137 -0.24 -5.89 -13.46
C CYS A 137 0.73 -6.98 -12.99
N LEU A 138 1.13 -6.97 -11.72
CA LEU A 138 2.13 -7.91 -11.18
C LEU A 138 1.75 -9.38 -11.43
N ALA A 139 0.47 -9.73 -11.28
CA ALA A 139 -0.02 -11.09 -11.52
C ALA A 139 -0.01 -11.51 -13.01
N GLN A 140 0.15 -10.56 -13.93
CA GLN A 140 0.15 -10.76 -15.39
C GLN A 140 1.50 -10.43 -16.04
N ALA A 141 2.38 -9.73 -15.32
CA ALA A 141 3.69 -9.35 -15.80
C ALA A 141 4.56 -10.58 -16.03
N VAL A 142 5.32 -10.53 -17.13
CA VAL A 142 6.29 -11.56 -17.49
C VAL A 142 7.67 -10.95 -17.63
N PHE A 143 8.68 -11.74 -17.30
CA PHE A 143 10.07 -11.30 -17.23
C PHE A 143 11.00 -12.34 -17.86
N ASP A 144 12.10 -11.84 -18.40
CA ASP A 144 13.22 -12.65 -18.83
C ASP A 144 14.28 -12.63 -17.71
N VAL A 145 14.78 -13.81 -17.38
CA VAL A 145 15.80 -14.03 -16.35
C VAL A 145 17.09 -14.46 -17.04
N GLU A 146 18.17 -13.75 -16.75
CA GLU A 146 19.51 -14.15 -17.16
C GLU A 146 20.04 -15.25 -16.24
N ALA A 147 20.89 -16.13 -16.78
CA ALA A 147 21.52 -17.15 -15.95
C ALA A 147 22.51 -16.50 -14.97
N HIS A 148 22.44 -16.92 -13.70
CA HIS A 148 23.46 -16.61 -12.70
C HIS A 148 24.03 -17.91 -12.13
N GLU A 149 25.33 -18.09 -12.29
CA GLU A 149 26.07 -19.19 -11.65
C GLU A 149 25.93 -19.15 -10.13
N ALA A 150 26.06 -20.32 -9.50
CA ALA A 150 26.10 -20.39 -8.05
C ALA A 150 27.29 -19.57 -7.49
N THR A 151 27.02 -18.80 -6.44
CA THR A 151 27.99 -17.98 -5.72
C THR A 151 28.00 -18.32 -4.24
N ALA A 152 28.88 -17.67 -3.46
CA ALA A 152 28.84 -17.80 -1.99
C ALA A 152 27.53 -17.29 -1.38
N TYR A 153 26.88 -16.31 -2.03
CA TYR A 153 25.67 -15.66 -1.51
C TYR A 153 24.39 -16.28 -2.06
N CYS A 154 24.40 -16.72 -3.31
CA CYS A 154 23.33 -17.52 -3.89
C CYS A 154 23.88 -18.89 -4.28
N ALA A 155 23.74 -19.84 -3.35
CA ALA A 155 24.43 -21.14 -3.40
C ALA A 155 23.90 -22.10 -4.49
N LYS A 156 22.79 -21.78 -5.14
CA LYS A 156 22.32 -22.50 -6.32
C LYS A 156 22.26 -21.56 -7.51
N GLU A 157 22.42 -22.14 -8.69
CA GLU A 157 22.24 -21.45 -9.96
C GLU A 157 20.82 -20.89 -10.08
N LEU A 158 20.72 -19.69 -10.64
CA LEU A 158 19.47 -19.17 -11.19
C LEU A 158 19.50 -19.41 -12.70
N GLU A 159 18.69 -20.34 -13.18
CA GLU A 159 18.67 -20.72 -14.59
C GLU A 159 18.10 -19.61 -15.47
N GLN A 160 18.58 -19.51 -16.71
CA GLN A 160 17.98 -18.65 -17.71
C GLN A 160 16.53 -19.06 -18.00
N ALA A 161 15.63 -18.09 -18.04
CA ALA A 161 14.23 -18.30 -18.41
C ALA A 161 13.70 -17.08 -19.17
N ALA A 162 12.68 -17.26 -20.00
CA ALA A 162 12.07 -16.17 -20.75
C ALA A 162 10.55 -16.23 -20.62
N GLY A 163 9.92 -15.05 -20.50
CA GLY A 163 8.47 -14.92 -20.39
C GLY A 163 7.87 -15.56 -19.14
N ILE A 164 8.60 -15.62 -18.03
CA ILE A 164 8.11 -16.21 -16.77
C ILE A 164 7.42 -15.17 -15.89
N SER A 165 6.44 -15.61 -15.10
CA SER A 165 5.66 -14.73 -14.21
C SER A 165 6.47 -14.16 -13.06
N ALA A 166 5.99 -13.05 -12.46
CA ALA A 166 6.56 -12.50 -11.23
C ALA A 166 6.73 -13.55 -10.10
N ALA A 167 5.73 -14.43 -9.94
CA ALA A 167 5.76 -15.49 -8.94
C ALA A 167 6.88 -16.52 -9.18
N GLU A 168 7.15 -16.83 -10.46
CA GLU A 168 8.25 -17.73 -10.83
C GLU A 168 9.61 -17.09 -10.58
N VAL A 169 9.78 -15.80 -10.89
CA VAL A 169 11.00 -15.04 -10.56
C VAL A 169 11.24 -15.03 -9.05
N ILE A 170 10.25 -14.65 -8.24
CA ILE A 170 10.36 -14.59 -6.77
C ILE A 170 10.74 -15.96 -6.20
N TRP A 171 10.08 -17.02 -6.65
CA TRP A 171 10.37 -18.37 -6.17
C TRP A 171 11.76 -18.84 -6.59
N ALA A 172 12.16 -18.62 -7.85
CA ALA A 172 13.47 -19.01 -8.36
C ALA A 172 14.61 -18.30 -7.62
N VAL A 173 14.52 -16.98 -7.42
CA VAL A 173 15.50 -16.20 -6.63
C VAL A 173 15.54 -16.68 -5.18
N SER A 174 14.39 -16.93 -4.57
CA SER A 174 14.31 -17.51 -3.22
C SER A 174 15.06 -18.84 -3.12
N GLN A 175 14.89 -19.73 -4.10
CA GLN A 175 15.59 -21.02 -4.12
C GLN A 175 17.10 -20.87 -4.36
N ALA A 176 17.49 -19.97 -5.26
CA ALA A 176 18.89 -19.69 -5.58
C ALA A 176 19.66 -19.12 -4.38
N CYS A 177 19.04 -18.15 -3.70
CA CYS A 177 19.69 -17.39 -2.63
C CYS A 177 19.33 -17.83 -1.22
N GLY A 178 18.46 -18.83 -1.04
CA GLY A 178 18.11 -19.31 0.31
C GLY A 178 17.40 -18.26 1.18
N ILE A 179 16.57 -17.41 0.56
CA ILE A 179 15.76 -16.39 1.24
C ILE A 179 14.30 -16.82 1.24
N ASN A 180 13.55 -16.55 2.30
CA ASN A 180 12.11 -16.83 2.35
C ASN A 180 11.34 -16.04 1.26
N PRO A 181 10.51 -16.69 0.42
CA PRO A 181 9.69 -15.99 -0.59
C PRO A 181 8.81 -14.87 -0.02
N GLN A 182 8.32 -15.03 1.21
CA GLN A 182 7.52 -14.03 1.94
C GLN A 182 8.30 -12.74 2.19
N VAL A 183 9.60 -12.85 2.49
CA VAL A 183 10.49 -11.70 2.66
C VAL A 183 10.62 -10.93 1.35
N LEU A 184 10.80 -11.63 0.23
CA LEU A 184 10.91 -10.99 -1.09
C LEU A 184 9.60 -10.30 -1.50
N LEU A 185 8.45 -10.93 -1.20
CA LEU A 185 7.12 -10.33 -1.43
C LEU A 185 6.91 -9.06 -0.60
N VAL A 186 7.29 -9.08 0.68
CA VAL A 186 7.21 -7.88 1.55
C VAL A 186 8.18 -6.81 1.07
N LEU A 187 9.38 -7.20 0.62
CA LEU A 187 10.38 -6.26 0.14
C LEU A 187 9.88 -5.47 -1.07
N ILE A 188 9.35 -6.14 -2.11
CA ILE A 188 8.86 -5.44 -3.30
C ILE A 188 7.65 -4.54 -3.01
N HIS A 189 6.86 -4.90 -2.00
CA HIS A 189 5.74 -4.06 -1.56
C HIS A 189 6.22 -2.85 -0.76
N LYS A 190 7.18 -3.04 0.14
CA LYS A 190 7.75 -1.97 0.96
C LYS A 190 8.46 -0.92 0.09
N GLU A 191 9.16 -1.36 -0.95
CA GLU A 191 9.99 -0.48 -1.79
C GLU A 191 9.18 0.22 -2.90
N GLN A 192 8.24 -0.48 -3.55
CA GLN A 192 7.52 0.05 -4.71
C GLN A 192 5.98 -0.12 -4.63
N GLY A 193 5.45 -0.63 -3.52
CA GLY A 193 4.00 -0.91 -3.41
C GLY A 193 3.50 -2.01 -4.35
N LEU A 194 4.40 -2.74 -5.03
CA LEU A 194 4.08 -3.55 -6.22
C LEU A 194 2.94 -4.56 -6.07
N LEU A 195 2.74 -5.15 -4.88
CA LEU A 195 1.63 -6.10 -4.65
C LEU A 195 0.25 -5.48 -4.91
N THR A 196 0.09 -4.18 -4.67
CA THR A 196 -1.19 -3.45 -4.81
C THR A 196 -1.14 -2.34 -5.86
N ALA A 197 0.01 -2.10 -6.50
CA ALA A 197 0.16 -1.09 -7.55
C ALA A 197 -0.81 -1.37 -8.71
N SER A 198 -1.47 -0.31 -9.19
CA SER A 198 -2.52 -0.38 -10.21
C SER A 198 -2.72 0.98 -10.88
N GLY A 199 -3.14 1.00 -12.14
CA GLY A 199 -3.53 2.22 -12.85
C GLY A 199 -2.44 3.29 -12.86
N GLU A 200 -2.77 4.53 -12.50
CA GLU A 200 -1.80 5.65 -12.50
C GLU A 200 -0.61 5.43 -11.55
N ALA A 201 -0.78 4.61 -10.51
CA ALA A 201 0.27 4.29 -9.54
C ALA A 201 1.16 3.10 -9.95
N LEU A 202 0.95 2.53 -11.15
CA LEU A 202 1.77 1.45 -11.70
C LEU A 202 2.48 1.92 -12.97
N THR A 203 3.79 1.88 -12.95
CA THR A 203 4.69 2.33 -14.02
C THR A 203 5.83 1.34 -14.23
N ALA A 204 6.48 1.39 -15.39
CA ALA A 204 7.63 0.52 -15.68
C ALA A 204 8.77 0.68 -14.66
N ARG A 205 8.91 1.86 -14.04
CA ARG A 205 9.91 2.16 -13.02
C ARG A 205 9.75 1.28 -11.77
N ASP A 206 8.51 0.92 -11.43
CA ASP A 206 8.23 0.10 -10.26
C ASP A 206 8.86 -1.30 -10.41
N TYR A 207 8.89 -1.85 -11.62
CA TYR A 207 9.61 -3.09 -11.90
C TYR A 207 11.11 -2.90 -12.05
N GLU A 208 11.56 -1.78 -12.62
CA GLU A 208 12.98 -1.45 -12.77
C GLU A 208 13.69 -1.37 -11.41
N ALA A 209 13.02 -0.78 -10.41
CA ALA A 209 13.52 -0.53 -9.06
C ALA A 209 12.82 -1.38 -7.98
N ALA A 210 12.30 -2.56 -8.36
CA ALA A 210 11.38 -3.38 -7.56
C ALA A 210 11.80 -3.62 -6.11
N ALA A 211 13.10 -3.71 -5.83
CA ALA A 211 13.64 -3.93 -4.49
C ALA A 211 14.46 -2.74 -3.97
N GLY A 212 14.62 -1.66 -4.75
CA GLY A 212 15.50 -0.53 -4.40
C GLY A 212 17.00 -0.87 -4.39
N TYR A 213 17.40 -2.04 -4.88
CA TYR A 213 18.80 -2.47 -4.85
C TYR A 213 19.62 -1.71 -5.88
N ALA A 214 20.69 -1.04 -5.43
CA ALA A 214 21.53 -0.21 -6.29
C ALA A 214 20.75 0.85 -7.10
N CYS A 215 19.70 1.42 -6.49
CA CYS A 215 18.87 2.47 -7.07
C CYS A 215 18.92 3.74 -6.20
N PRO A 216 19.91 4.63 -6.38
CA PRO A 216 20.02 5.82 -5.54
C PRO A 216 18.87 6.79 -5.77
N ASP A 217 18.38 7.40 -4.69
CA ASP A 217 17.26 8.34 -4.71
C ASP A 217 17.43 9.45 -5.75
N GLY A 218 16.40 9.65 -6.57
CA GLY A 218 16.36 10.70 -7.59
C GLY A 218 17.27 10.46 -8.80
N THR A 219 17.83 9.25 -8.94
CA THR A 219 18.67 8.85 -10.09
C THR A 219 18.22 7.52 -10.70
N GLU A 220 18.75 7.20 -11.88
CA GLU A 220 18.54 5.89 -12.51
C GLU A 220 19.20 4.79 -11.66
N CYS A 221 18.64 3.57 -11.72
CA CYS A 221 19.27 2.43 -11.08
C CYS A 221 20.57 2.10 -11.81
N ASP A 222 21.49 1.42 -11.12
CA ASP A 222 22.62 0.78 -11.81
C ASP A 222 22.06 -0.14 -12.91
N PRO A 223 22.43 0.06 -14.19
CA PRO A 223 21.91 -0.73 -15.30
C PRO A 223 22.13 -2.24 -15.16
N GLN A 224 23.15 -2.66 -14.39
CA GLN A 224 23.39 -4.07 -14.10
C GLN A 224 22.28 -4.69 -13.25
N TRP A 225 21.67 -3.88 -12.38
CA TRP A 225 20.70 -4.35 -11.39
C TRP A 225 19.26 -3.95 -11.71
N ALA A 226 19.06 -3.08 -12.70
CA ALA A 226 17.75 -2.66 -13.15
C ALA A 226 16.91 -3.84 -13.67
N GLY A 227 15.62 -3.82 -13.34
CA GLY A 227 14.64 -4.83 -13.76
C GLY A 227 14.29 -5.84 -12.69
N PHE A 228 13.05 -6.35 -12.74
CA PHE A 228 12.45 -7.11 -11.65
C PHE A 228 13.28 -8.33 -11.19
N PRO A 229 13.79 -9.20 -12.09
CA PRO A 229 14.64 -10.33 -11.67
C PRO A 229 15.96 -9.90 -11.02
N ASN A 230 16.65 -8.92 -11.63
CA ASN A 230 17.96 -8.46 -11.16
C ASN A 230 17.86 -7.73 -9.82
N GLN A 231 16.79 -6.95 -9.62
CA GLN A 231 16.48 -6.31 -8.34
C GLN A 231 16.30 -7.33 -7.22
N LEU A 232 15.50 -8.38 -7.47
CA LEU A 232 15.27 -9.45 -6.50
C LEU A 232 16.54 -10.26 -6.22
N TYR A 233 17.28 -10.66 -7.26
CA TYR A 233 18.53 -11.41 -7.12
C TYR A 233 19.59 -10.59 -6.37
N GLY A 234 19.77 -9.32 -6.74
CA GLY A 234 20.70 -8.40 -6.09
C GLY A 234 20.39 -8.20 -4.61
N ALA A 235 19.12 -7.95 -4.27
CA ALA A 235 18.69 -7.82 -2.88
C ALA A 235 18.87 -9.12 -2.09
N ALA A 236 18.46 -10.27 -2.64
CA ALA A 236 18.58 -11.57 -1.98
C ALA A 236 20.05 -11.97 -1.72
N SER A 237 20.91 -11.77 -2.72
CA SER A 237 22.36 -11.95 -2.60
C SER A 237 22.94 -11.02 -1.54
N GLN A 238 22.50 -9.76 -1.50
CA GLN A 238 22.96 -8.79 -0.50
C GLN A 238 22.57 -9.18 0.93
N PHE A 239 21.36 -9.72 1.15
CA PHE A 239 20.96 -10.24 2.47
C PHE A 239 21.80 -11.43 2.92
N GLN A 240 22.23 -12.28 1.99
CA GLN A 240 23.16 -13.37 2.30
C GLN A 240 24.56 -12.84 2.60
N ARG A 241 25.00 -11.80 1.89
CA ARG A 241 26.27 -11.14 2.19
C ARG A 241 26.28 -10.48 3.57
N TYR A 242 25.21 -9.79 3.97
CA TYR A 242 25.08 -9.26 5.34
C TYR A 242 25.24 -10.35 6.40
N ARG A 243 24.65 -11.54 6.16
CA ARG A 243 24.73 -12.68 7.07
C ARG A 243 26.13 -13.31 7.14
N GLN A 244 26.80 -13.42 6.00
CA GLN A 244 28.07 -14.15 5.87
C GLN A 244 29.29 -13.27 6.17
N GLU A 245 29.19 -11.97 5.89
CA GLU A 245 30.24 -10.97 6.09
C GLU A 245 29.77 -9.81 7.00
N PRO A 246 29.20 -10.08 8.20
CA PRO A 246 28.55 -9.04 8.98
C PRO A 246 29.51 -7.91 9.39
N GLY A 247 30.80 -8.20 9.57
CA GLY A 247 31.81 -7.21 9.95
C GLY A 247 32.13 -6.14 8.90
N GLU A 248 31.63 -6.28 7.67
CA GLU A 248 31.80 -5.30 6.59
C GLU A 248 30.71 -4.21 6.59
N TYR A 249 29.77 -4.25 7.55
CA TYR A 249 28.59 -3.39 7.59
C TYR A 249 28.39 -2.72 8.95
N ASP A 250 27.58 -1.66 8.97
CA ASP A 250 27.41 -0.78 10.14
C ASP A 250 26.67 -1.48 11.29
N VAL A 251 25.61 -2.23 10.98
CA VAL A 251 24.80 -2.93 11.97
C VAL A 251 25.18 -4.40 12.00
N VAL A 252 25.67 -4.86 13.16
CA VAL A 252 26.07 -6.24 13.41
C VAL A 252 25.24 -6.79 14.56
N ALA A 253 24.71 -8.01 14.40
CA ALA A 253 23.93 -8.64 15.46
C ALA A 253 24.73 -8.73 16.77
N GLN A 254 24.05 -8.45 17.88
CA GLN A 254 24.60 -8.48 19.25
C GLN A 254 25.71 -7.45 19.53
N VAL A 255 25.98 -6.54 18.61
CA VAL A 255 26.87 -5.40 18.81
C VAL A 255 26.02 -4.15 18.99
N PRO A 256 26.21 -3.38 20.08
CA PRO A 256 25.53 -2.10 20.24
C PRO A 256 25.99 -1.12 19.16
N THR A 257 25.06 -0.68 18.32
CA THR A 257 25.31 0.29 17.24
C THR A 257 24.35 1.47 17.38
N ARG A 258 24.84 2.69 17.18
CA ARG A 258 23.97 3.86 17.12
C ARG A 258 23.27 3.92 15.76
N VAL A 259 21.95 3.71 15.74
CA VAL A 259 21.13 3.77 14.52
C VAL A 259 20.33 5.07 14.50
N ALA A 260 20.38 5.81 13.39
CA ALA A 260 19.66 7.08 13.26
C ALA A 260 18.15 6.86 13.08
N TYR A 261 17.34 7.84 13.50
CA TYR A 261 15.89 7.80 13.27
C TYR A 261 15.50 8.25 11.86
N ALA A 262 16.32 9.11 11.24
CA ALA A 262 16.11 9.61 9.88
C ALA A 262 17.45 10.14 9.30
N PRO A 263 17.55 10.41 7.99
CA PRO A 263 18.77 10.94 7.37
C PRO A 263 19.20 12.31 7.93
N GLN A 264 18.24 13.08 8.46
CA GLN A 264 18.52 14.42 8.94
C GLN A 264 19.12 14.38 10.35
N ALA A 265 20.30 14.97 10.52
CA ALA A 265 21.06 14.89 11.76
C ALA A 265 20.30 15.38 13.01
N GLN A 266 19.39 16.36 12.88
CA GLN A 266 18.58 16.86 14.00
C GLN A 266 17.60 15.82 14.55
N CYS A 267 17.28 14.78 13.80
CA CYS A 267 16.43 13.69 14.27
C CYS A 267 17.15 12.78 15.26
N GLY A 268 18.50 12.78 15.25
CA GLY A 268 19.30 11.98 16.16
C GLY A 268 19.14 10.48 15.91
N GLY A 269 19.26 9.72 16.99
CA GLY A 269 19.27 8.26 16.99
C GLY A 269 19.63 7.73 18.37
N SER A 270 19.37 6.45 18.60
CA SER A 270 19.68 5.75 19.84
C SER A 270 20.62 4.58 19.60
N GLU A 271 21.21 4.06 20.67
CA GLU A 271 21.93 2.79 20.63
C GLU A 271 20.91 1.66 20.51
N LEU A 272 21.15 0.75 19.57
CA LEU A 272 20.34 -0.41 19.29
C LEU A 272 21.25 -1.64 19.26
N THR A 273 20.88 -2.68 20.00
CA THR A 273 21.51 -4.00 19.90
C THR A 273 20.50 -4.93 19.27
N VAL A 274 20.67 -5.22 17.97
CA VAL A 274 19.78 -6.14 17.25
C VAL A 274 20.14 -7.59 17.60
N THR A 275 19.13 -8.45 17.66
CA THR A 275 19.27 -9.79 18.26
C THR A 275 19.87 -10.83 17.32
N ASN A 276 19.62 -10.70 16.02
CA ASN A 276 19.96 -11.71 15.01
C ASN A 276 20.43 -11.10 13.67
N GLN A 277 20.90 -11.94 12.76
CA GLN A 277 21.52 -11.50 11.50
C GLN A 277 20.50 -10.97 10.50
N ALA A 278 19.29 -11.52 10.44
CA ALA A 278 18.22 -11.05 9.57
C ALA A 278 17.80 -9.62 9.92
N THR A 279 17.64 -9.33 11.22
CA THR A 279 17.33 -7.98 11.70
C THR A 279 18.49 -7.02 11.40
N ALA A 280 19.74 -7.43 11.63
CA ALA A 280 20.91 -6.63 11.25
C ALA A 280 20.93 -6.33 9.73
N GLY A 281 20.67 -7.33 8.89
CA GLY A 281 20.59 -7.20 7.45
C GLY A 281 19.51 -6.21 7.00
N LEU A 282 18.34 -6.20 7.64
CA LEU A 282 17.27 -5.23 7.35
C LEU A 282 17.69 -3.79 7.66
N TYR A 283 18.40 -3.56 8.77
CA TYR A 283 18.96 -2.24 9.05
C TYR A 283 20.08 -1.85 8.08
N ASN A 284 20.92 -2.79 7.65
CA ASN A 284 21.94 -2.49 6.64
C ASN A 284 21.33 -2.22 5.25
N TYR A 285 20.15 -2.79 4.95
CA TYR A 285 19.41 -2.55 3.70
C TYR A 285 18.61 -1.25 3.74
N THR A 286 17.96 -0.95 4.87
CA THR A 286 17.11 0.23 5.06
C THR A 286 17.54 0.97 6.32
N PRO A 287 18.51 1.90 6.21
CA PRO A 287 19.35 2.32 7.33
C PRO A 287 18.74 3.37 8.25
N PHE A 288 17.57 3.10 8.84
CA PHE A 288 16.98 3.90 9.92
C PHE A 288 16.07 3.06 10.82
N GLN A 289 16.06 3.37 12.11
CA GLN A 289 15.09 2.82 13.06
C GLN A 289 13.88 3.76 13.20
N PRO A 290 12.66 3.25 13.39
CA PRO A 290 11.52 4.09 13.70
C PRO A 290 11.72 4.77 15.06
N ASN A 291 11.28 6.02 15.16
CA ASN A 291 11.19 6.73 16.44
C ASN A 291 9.87 6.41 17.16
N GLU A 292 9.73 6.86 18.41
CA GLU A 292 8.54 6.62 19.24
C GLU A 292 7.24 7.09 18.57
N ALA A 293 7.29 8.16 17.78
CA ALA A 293 6.12 8.71 17.08
C ALA A 293 5.52 7.76 16.02
N ALA A 294 6.24 6.74 15.56
CA ALA A 294 5.76 5.81 14.53
C ALA A 294 4.42 5.15 14.89
N ALA A 295 4.23 4.79 16.17
CA ALA A 295 3.00 4.20 16.68
C ALA A 295 1.80 5.15 16.69
N GLU A 296 2.04 6.47 16.61
CA GLU A 296 1.03 7.53 16.70
C GLU A 296 0.79 8.22 15.35
N GLY A 297 1.24 7.63 14.25
CA GLY A 297 1.11 8.18 12.89
C GLY A 297 2.32 8.97 12.41
N GLY A 298 3.41 8.99 13.20
CA GLY A 298 4.71 9.53 12.84
C GLY A 298 4.85 11.04 12.94
N ASP A 299 6.08 11.49 12.78
CA ASP A 299 6.48 12.90 12.73
C ASP A 299 7.54 13.13 11.63
N ALA A 300 8.16 14.32 11.62
CA ALA A 300 9.18 14.68 10.63
C ALA A 300 10.49 13.86 10.72
N CYS A 301 10.64 13.05 11.76
CA CYS A 301 11.80 12.21 12.04
C CYS A 301 11.47 10.71 12.02
N THR A 302 10.24 10.33 11.64
CA THR A 302 9.85 8.93 11.52
C THR A 302 10.35 8.32 10.22
N ALA A 303 11.22 7.32 10.34
CA ALA A 303 11.52 6.39 9.25
C ALA A 303 10.55 5.20 9.25
N TRP A 304 9.88 5.00 8.12
CA TRP A 304 8.86 3.97 7.96
C TRP A 304 9.39 2.63 7.45
N GLY A 305 10.60 2.55 6.93
CA GLY A 305 11.12 1.36 6.24
C GLY A 305 11.00 0.07 7.07
N ASN A 306 11.76 -0.03 8.16
CA ASN A 306 11.74 -1.23 9.02
C ASN A 306 10.39 -1.44 9.74
N TRP A 307 9.67 -0.35 10.05
CA TRP A 307 8.31 -0.41 10.60
C TRP A 307 7.33 -1.06 9.62
N ASN A 308 7.34 -0.62 8.37
CA ASN A 308 6.51 -1.15 7.30
C ASN A 308 6.90 -2.57 6.93
N PHE A 309 8.19 -2.90 6.88
CA PHE A 309 8.62 -4.28 6.65
C PHE A 309 7.98 -5.23 7.67
N TYR A 310 8.15 -4.94 8.97
CA TYR A 310 7.57 -5.75 10.04
C TYR A 310 6.05 -5.83 9.89
N GLY A 311 5.38 -4.69 9.75
CA GLY A 311 3.93 -4.66 9.74
C GLY A 311 3.30 -5.30 8.51
N TYR A 312 3.91 -5.17 7.32
CA TYR A 312 3.45 -5.89 6.14
C TYR A 312 3.68 -7.38 6.26
N PHE A 313 4.83 -7.82 6.77
CA PHE A 313 5.06 -9.24 7.02
C PHE A 313 3.99 -9.80 7.96
N GLN A 314 3.71 -9.08 9.05
CA GLN A 314 2.68 -9.47 10.00
C GLN A 314 1.28 -9.53 9.39
N THR A 315 0.88 -8.51 8.64
CA THR A 315 -0.42 -8.46 7.95
C THR A 315 -0.60 -9.62 6.97
N PHE A 316 0.46 -10.00 6.23
CA PHE A 316 0.35 -11.01 5.19
C PHE A 316 0.56 -12.45 5.68
N PHE A 317 1.47 -12.65 6.63
CA PHE A 317 2.02 -13.97 6.96
C PHE A 317 2.04 -14.30 8.46
N GLY A 318 1.69 -13.35 9.33
CA GLY A 318 1.71 -13.52 10.79
C GLY A 318 3.05 -13.12 11.42
N ASP A 319 3.22 -13.45 12.70
CA ASP A 319 4.37 -13.00 13.51
C ASP A 319 5.73 -13.37 12.87
N PRO A 320 6.55 -12.38 12.47
CA PRO A 320 7.87 -12.63 11.88
C PRO A 320 8.91 -13.09 12.90
N ALA A 321 8.67 -12.92 14.21
CA ALA A 321 9.64 -13.23 15.25
C ALA A 321 9.03 -14.08 16.39
N PRO A 322 8.56 -15.32 16.08
CA PRO A 322 7.89 -16.21 17.02
C PRO A 322 8.78 -16.66 18.19
N SER A 323 10.11 -16.57 18.07
CA SER A 323 11.06 -16.88 19.15
C SER A 323 10.80 -16.07 20.42
N ARG A 324 10.19 -14.89 20.31
CA ARG A 324 9.87 -14.00 21.44
C ARG A 324 8.74 -14.50 22.33
N ALA A 325 7.89 -15.38 21.82
CA ALA A 325 6.79 -15.97 22.56
C ALA A 325 7.20 -17.23 23.35
N SER A 326 8.45 -17.67 23.21
CA SER A 326 9.00 -18.90 23.80
C SER A 326 9.83 -18.65 25.05
#